data_AF-A0A1E7HYI7-F1
#
_entry.id   AF-A0A1E7HYI7-F1
#
_cell.length_a   1.000
_cell.length_b   1.000
_cell.length_c   1.000
_cell.angle_alpha   90.00
_cell.angle_beta   90.00
_cell.angle_gamma   90.00
#
_symmetry.space_group_name_H-M   'P 1'
#
loop_
_entity.id
_entity.type
_entity.pdbx_description
1 polymer ?
#
loop_
_entity_poly.entity_id
_entity_poly.type
_entity_poly.pdbx_seq_one_letter_code
_entity_poly.pdbx_strand_id
1 'polypeptide(L)'
;MKMICPECNFASEIPDDKIPAKAQHATCPKCQIKFRFRNLDGDASETDQMETPQKDQGQPVQSQENSIDERFPPQQAPATNQTNLQDTPEVDPSDNYSQPQEQTQDKDEKSDIWKSLGSMSPEENEASENVEAVYEEANANEIPFEVMEKYGFIPSFFLTVKKVIMSPTTFFKDMPLNGYLKPLLFMLIIMIIQSICSYIWTLSGLVSDMGPQIGEMLDPSMSGDAAAIQSNAAILLILIYPFVAAAAIFPIAGITHIMLLTFGAGERGYQATFRATTYSYAPLVFCMVPVVGEMLGTMAAFVISIIAYKNIQNTSFLRVVLSIVMPIVLLFTIFGLFIGLNQPTL
;
A
#
# COMPACT_ATOMS: atom_id res chain seq x y z
N MET A 1 -28.41 -31.35 15.67
CA MET A 1 -27.67 -30.98 16.91
C MET A 1 -27.98 -29.53 17.33
N LYS A 2 -28.03 -29.23 18.65
CA LYS A 2 -28.17 -27.84 19.17
C LYS A 2 -26.79 -27.24 19.40
N MET A 3 -26.50 -26.14 18.69
CA MET A 3 -25.20 -25.45 18.72
C MET A 3 -25.35 -24.14 19.49
N ILE A 4 -24.55 -23.92 20.54
CA ILE A 4 -24.58 -22.69 21.34
C ILE A 4 -23.23 -21.99 21.23
N CYS A 5 -23.25 -20.70 20.87
CA CYS A 5 -22.04 -19.88 20.83
C CYS A 5 -21.61 -19.48 22.26
N PRO A 6 -20.34 -19.68 22.66
CA PRO A 6 -19.87 -19.35 24.01
C PRO A 6 -19.79 -17.84 24.31
N GLU A 7 -19.67 -17.00 23.27
CA GLU A 7 -19.51 -15.55 23.43
C GLU A 7 -20.84 -14.78 23.49
N CYS A 8 -21.81 -15.14 22.65
CA CYS A 8 -23.08 -14.39 22.54
C CYS A 8 -24.33 -15.20 22.91
N ASN A 9 -24.12 -16.44 23.39
CA ASN A 9 -25.15 -17.39 23.80
C ASN A 9 -26.24 -17.68 22.75
N PHE A 10 -25.92 -17.46 21.47
CA PHE A 10 -26.82 -17.72 20.35
C PHE A 10 -26.98 -19.23 20.13
N ALA A 11 -28.22 -19.72 20.13
CA ALA A 11 -28.56 -21.12 19.92
C ALA A 11 -29.17 -21.33 18.53
N SER A 12 -28.65 -22.29 17.77
CA SER A 12 -29.20 -22.71 16.47
C SER A 12 -29.41 -24.22 16.44
N GLU A 13 -30.56 -24.66 15.94
CA GLU A 13 -30.84 -26.07 15.66
C GLU A 13 -30.57 -26.34 14.18
N ILE A 14 -29.62 -27.23 13.89
CA ILE A 14 -29.26 -27.61 12.53
C ILE A 14 -29.47 -29.14 12.40
N PRO A 15 -30.18 -29.60 11.36
CA PRO A 15 -30.34 -31.03 11.08
C PRO A 15 -28.99 -31.68 10.79
N ASP A 16 -28.74 -32.86 11.35
CA ASP A 16 -27.44 -33.53 11.29
C ASP A 16 -27.05 -33.95 9.86
N ASP A 17 -28.02 -34.06 8.95
CA ASP A 17 -27.82 -34.39 7.52
C ASP A 17 -27.06 -33.31 6.73
N LYS A 18 -26.93 -32.10 7.26
CA LYS A 18 -26.23 -30.98 6.61
C LYS A 18 -24.82 -30.73 7.15
N ILE A 19 -24.35 -31.50 8.14
CA ILE A 19 -23.06 -31.28 8.78
C ILE A 19 -22.10 -32.44 8.44
N PRO A 20 -20.99 -32.17 7.72
CA PRO A 20 -19.98 -33.19 7.45
C PRO A 20 -19.46 -33.82 8.74
N ALA A 21 -19.28 -35.15 8.76
CA ALA A 21 -18.85 -35.88 9.97
C ALA A 21 -17.52 -35.37 10.57
N LYS A 22 -16.63 -34.82 9.75
CA LYS A 22 -15.31 -34.27 10.13
C LYS A 22 -15.32 -32.78 10.50
N ALA A 23 -16.45 -32.08 10.40
CA ALA A 23 -16.51 -30.66 10.73
C ALA A 23 -16.37 -30.45 12.25
N GLN A 24 -15.33 -29.72 12.65
CA GLN A 24 -15.03 -29.44 14.07
C GLN A 24 -15.32 -27.97 14.46
N HIS A 25 -15.36 -27.06 13.50
CA HIS A 25 -15.46 -25.61 13.73
C HIS A 25 -16.70 -25.03 13.05
N ALA A 26 -17.38 -24.10 13.71
CA ALA A 26 -18.50 -23.34 13.18
C ALA A 26 -18.29 -21.84 13.44
N THR A 27 -18.90 -21.01 12.59
CA THR A 27 -18.89 -19.56 12.75
C THR A 27 -20.25 -19.10 13.25
N CYS A 28 -20.28 -18.31 14.32
CA CYS A 28 -21.55 -17.77 14.83
C CYS A 28 -22.08 -16.69 13.89
N PRO A 29 -23.35 -16.74 13.44
CA PRO A 29 -23.91 -15.69 12.59
C PRO A 29 -24.14 -14.36 13.32
N LYS A 30 -24.21 -14.37 14.66
CA LYS A 30 -24.52 -13.16 15.46
C LYS A 30 -23.28 -12.35 15.85
N CYS A 31 -22.17 -13.03 16.21
CA CYS A 31 -20.94 -12.36 16.63
C CYS A 31 -19.71 -12.69 15.76
N GLN A 32 -19.88 -13.51 14.72
CA GLN A 32 -18.83 -13.92 13.78
C GLN A 32 -17.60 -14.61 14.39
N ILE A 33 -17.67 -15.02 15.65
CA ILE A 33 -16.60 -15.80 16.28
C ILE A 33 -16.57 -17.23 15.70
N LYS A 34 -15.37 -17.73 15.42
CA LYS A 34 -15.13 -19.13 15.05
C LYS A 34 -14.92 -19.95 16.33
N PHE A 35 -15.78 -20.93 16.57
CA PHE A 35 -15.72 -21.78 17.77
C PHE A 35 -15.78 -23.27 17.40
N ARG A 36 -15.19 -24.11 18.25
CA ARG A 36 -15.17 -25.56 18.08
C ARG A 36 -16.45 -26.16 18.67
N PHE A 37 -17.13 -27.03 17.92
CA PHE A 37 -18.37 -27.69 18.36
C PHE A 37 -18.28 -29.22 18.44
N ARG A 38 -17.22 -29.81 17.87
CA ARG A 38 -16.95 -31.25 17.94
C ARG A 38 -15.48 -31.48 18.22
N ASN A 39 -15.19 -32.27 19.26
CA ASN A 39 -13.86 -32.80 19.53
C ASN A 39 -13.81 -34.21 18.92
N LEU A 40 -12.92 -34.43 17.93
CA LEU A 40 -12.69 -35.78 17.34
C LEU A 40 -11.31 -36.33 17.75
N ASP A 41 -10.78 -35.83 18.87
CA ASP A 41 -9.57 -36.37 19.49
C ASP A 41 -10.04 -37.35 20.57
N GLY A 42 -10.10 -38.64 20.26
CA GLY A 42 -10.11 -39.72 21.26
C GLY A 42 -8.67 -40.12 21.58
N ASP A 43 -8.27 -40.57 22.77
CA ASP A 43 -8.99 -40.95 23.98
C ASP A 43 -8.06 -40.74 25.18
N ALA A 44 -8.57 -40.23 26.29
CA ALA A 44 -8.45 -40.85 27.63
C ALA A 44 -9.01 -39.92 28.72
N SER A 45 -9.94 -40.48 29.48
CA SER A 45 -10.37 -40.10 30.84
C SER A 45 -11.44 -39.02 30.99
N GLU A 46 -12.68 -39.52 31.08
CA GLU A 46 -13.72 -39.00 31.97
C GLU A 46 -13.18 -38.86 33.40
N THR A 47 -13.46 -37.72 34.05
CA THR A 47 -14.29 -37.57 35.26
C THR A 47 -13.91 -36.27 35.98
N ASP A 48 -14.83 -35.31 35.90
CA ASP A 48 -15.33 -34.43 36.96
C ASP A 48 -14.45 -33.95 38.15
N GLN A 49 -14.62 -32.64 38.42
CA GLN A 49 -14.58 -31.93 39.73
C GLN A 49 -13.27 -31.25 40.20
N MET A 50 -13.30 -29.91 40.10
CA MET A 50 -13.12 -28.88 41.14
C MET A 50 -12.22 -29.20 42.36
N GLU A 51 -11.09 -28.47 42.51
CA GLU A 51 -10.64 -27.75 43.72
C GLU A 51 -9.20 -27.18 43.56
N THR A 52 -9.00 -25.95 44.04
CA THR A 52 -7.68 -25.33 44.39
C THR A 52 -7.36 -25.70 45.86
N PRO A 53 -6.17 -25.45 46.50
CA PRO A 53 -4.88 -24.90 46.06
C PRO A 53 -3.60 -25.61 46.63
N GLN A 54 -2.41 -25.04 46.31
CA GLN A 54 -1.25 -24.85 47.20
C GLN A 54 0.02 -25.74 47.07
N LYS A 55 1.15 -25.00 46.94
CA LYS A 55 2.49 -25.16 47.57
C LYS A 55 3.56 -26.15 47.04
N ASP A 56 4.66 -25.51 46.64
CA ASP A 56 6.05 -25.70 47.10
C ASP A 56 6.99 -26.75 46.47
N GLN A 57 8.17 -26.21 46.15
CA GLN A 57 9.52 -26.80 46.17
C GLN A 57 10.00 -27.72 45.02
N GLY A 58 11.18 -27.37 44.49
CA GLY A 58 12.20 -28.36 44.14
C GLY A 58 12.83 -28.26 42.74
N GLN A 59 13.81 -27.36 42.57
CA GLN A 59 14.94 -27.48 41.62
C GLN A 59 15.71 -28.81 41.79
N PRO A 60 16.80 -29.09 41.03
CA PRO A 60 17.20 -28.77 39.64
C PRO A 60 17.57 -30.09 38.88
N VAL A 61 18.03 -30.07 37.62
CA VAL A 61 19.39 -30.51 37.16
C VAL A 61 19.20 -30.88 35.66
N GLN A 62 19.78 -30.19 34.68
CA GLN A 62 21.18 -30.19 34.16
C GLN A 62 21.58 -31.45 33.36
N SER A 63 22.05 -31.21 32.13
CA SER A 63 23.08 -31.99 31.36
C SER A 63 22.73 -33.42 30.92
N GLN A 64 23.22 -34.03 29.84
CA GLN A 64 24.18 -33.71 28.77
C GLN A 64 24.11 -34.85 27.74
N GLU A 65 24.54 -34.55 26.51
CA GLU A 65 25.33 -35.37 25.56
C GLU A 65 25.14 -36.89 25.41
N ASN A 66 24.93 -37.29 24.15
CA ASN A 66 25.73 -38.25 23.34
C ASN A 66 24.81 -38.93 22.32
N SER A 67 25.16 -39.33 21.10
CA SER A 67 26.30 -39.16 20.19
C SER A 67 26.05 -40.17 19.04
N ILE A 68 26.39 -39.83 17.77
CA ILE A 68 26.88 -40.76 16.70
C ILE A 68 25.77 -41.68 16.06
N ASP A 69 25.62 -41.94 14.75
CA ASP A 69 26.41 -41.79 13.52
C ASP A 69 25.56 -41.89 12.23
N GLU A 70 26.12 -41.34 11.14
CA GLU A 70 26.11 -41.77 9.71
C GLU A 70 24.83 -42.31 9.01
N ARG A 71 24.44 -41.69 7.87
CA ARG A 71 24.89 -42.03 6.49
C ARG A 71 24.13 -41.23 5.38
N PHE A 72 24.87 -40.51 4.53
CA PHE A 72 24.49 -39.85 3.25
C PHE A 72 24.29 -40.90 2.10
N PRO A 73 23.97 -40.60 0.80
CA PRO A 73 23.99 -39.33 0.02
C PRO A 73 22.86 -39.09 -1.04
N PRO A 74 22.92 -37.97 -1.81
CA PRO A 74 22.00 -37.62 -2.92
C PRO A 74 22.49 -38.12 -4.30
N GLN A 75 21.62 -38.13 -5.33
CA GLN A 75 21.99 -38.45 -6.72
C GLN A 75 21.42 -37.47 -7.75
N GLN A 76 22.32 -36.93 -8.57
CA GLN A 76 22.11 -36.25 -9.86
C GLN A 76 22.25 -37.24 -11.03
N ALA A 77 21.51 -36.95 -12.12
CA ALA A 77 21.72 -37.21 -13.58
C ALA A 77 22.29 -38.55 -14.12
N PRO A 78 21.90 -38.92 -15.35
CA PRO A 78 22.91 -38.90 -16.42
C PRO A 78 22.42 -38.38 -17.79
N ALA A 79 23.40 -37.95 -18.59
CA ALA A 79 23.33 -37.59 -20.00
C ALA A 79 23.75 -38.77 -20.91
N THR A 80 23.25 -38.80 -22.16
CA THR A 80 23.87 -39.55 -23.28
C THR A 80 23.69 -38.81 -24.62
N ASN A 81 24.68 -39.00 -25.49
CA ASN A 81 25.15 -38.24 -26.66
C ASN A 81 24.40 -38.37 -28.00
N GLN A 82 24.53 -37.27 -28.79
CA GLN A 82 24.89 -37.09 -30.23
C GLN A 82 24.11 -37.80 -31.36
N THR A 83 23.75 -37.05 -32.43
CA THR A 83 24.37 -37.06 -33.79
C THR A 83 23.86 -35.89 -34.66
N ASN A 84 24.76 -35.30 -35.47
CA ASN A 84 24.62 -34.22 -36.47
C ASN A 84 23.66 -34.53 -37.65
N LEU A 85 23.13 -33.49 -38.32
CA LEU A 85 23.38 -33.17 -39.74
C LEU A 85 22.78 -31.80 -40.16
N GLN A 86 23.62 -30.94 -40.75
CA GLN A 86 23.25 -29.83 -41.64
C GLN A 86 22.56 -30.35 -42.92
N ASP A 87 21.63 -29.58 -43.49
CA ASP A 87 21.79 -29.00 -44.85
C ASP A 87 20.53 -28.23 -45.31
N THR A 88 20.79 -27.05 -45.88
CA THR A 88 19.87 -26.19 -46.64
C THR A 88 19.75 -26.73 -48.08
N PRO A 89 18.67 -26.41 -48.82
CA PRO A 89 18.93 -25.60 -50.01
C PRO A 89 17.86 -24.56 -50.34
N GLU A 90 18.36 -23.44 -50.85
CA GLU A 90 17.67 -22.41 -51.66
C GLU A 90 17.11 -22.99 -52.96
N VAL A 91 15.92 -22.54 -53.38
CA VAL A 91 15.55 -22.34 -54.81
C VAL A 91 14.54 -21.18 -54.90
N ASP A 92 14.87 -20.21 -55.74
CA ASP A 92 13.99 -19.23 -56.42
C ASP A 92 14.50 -19.17 -57.89
N PRO A 93 13.88 -18.53 -58.90
CA PRO A 93 12.49 -18.10 -59.16
C PRO A 93 11.98 -18.58 -60.55
N SER A 94 10.66 -18.51 -60.82
CA SER A 94 10.06 -18.02 -62.10
C SER A 94 8.62 -18.51 -62.31
N ASP A 95 7.62 -17.60 -62.32
CA ASP A 95 6.78 -17.30 -63.49
C ASP A 95 5.46 -16.55 -63.15
N ASN A 96 5.49 -15.28 -63.55
CA ASN A 96 4.46 -14.42 -64.17
C ASN A 96 2.95 -14.77 -64.08
N TYR A 97 2.21 -13.87 -63.40
CA TYR A 97 0.85 -13.32 -63.62
C TYR A 97 -0.24 -14.14 -64.34
N SER A 98 -1.40 -14.27 -63.66
CA SER A 98 -2.73 -13.94 -64.20
C SER A 98 -3.78 -13.80 -63.07
N GLN A 99 -4.34 -12.60 -62.90
CA GLN A 99 -5.67 -12.43 -62.30
C GLN A 99 -6.74 -12.76 -63.34
N PRO A 100 -7.89 -13.31 -62.91
CA PRO A 100 -9.13 -12.51 -63.04
C PRO A 100 -9.87 -12.33 -61.71
N GLN A 101 -10.33 -11.10 -61.47
CA GLN A 101 -11.40 -10.75 -60.51
C GLN A 101 -12.71 -11.42 -60.94
N GLU A 102 -13.56 -11.96 -60.07
CA GLU A 102 -14.66 -11.36 -59.29
C GLU A 102 -15.45 -12.63 -58.80
N GLN A 103 -16.09 -12.77 -57.64
CA GLN A 103 -16.85 -11.84 -56.81
C GLN A 103 -17.23 -12.58 -55.50
N THR A 104 -17.57 -11.77 -54.50
CA THR A 104 -18.51 -12.00 -53.39
C THR A 104 -18.15 -12.89 -52.20
N GLN A 105 -18.21 -12.21 -51.05
CA GLN A 105 -18.79 -12.64 -49.77
C GLN A 105 -17.79 -13.00 -48.67
N ASP A 106 -17.20 -11.97 -48.07
CA ASP A 106 -16.90 -12.04 -46.65
C ASP A 106 -16.90 -10.63 -46.03
N LYS A 107 -18.07 -10.19 -45.58
CA LYS A 107 -18.24 -8.90 -44.87
C LYS A 107 -19.20 -8.97 -43.69
N ASP A 108 -19.49 -10.18 -43.21
CA ASP A 108 -20.40 -10.39 -42.07
C ASP A 108 -19.67 -10.87 -40.80
N GLU A 109 -18.42 -11.34 -40.89
CA GLU A 109 -17.76 -11.94 -39.71
C GLU A 109 -17.28 -10.92 -38.67
N LYS A 110 -16.95 -9.67 -39.07
CA LYS A 110 -16.54 -8.63 -38.10
C LYS A 110 -17.72 -8.08 -37.29
N SER A 111 -18.91 -7.94 -37.87
CA SER A 111 -20.08 -7.45 -37.14
C SER A 111 -20.55 -8.41 -36.06
N ASP A 112 -20.31 -9.71 -36.24
CA ASP A 112 -20.73 -10.75 -35.30
C ASP A 112 -19.81 -10.84 -34.09
N ILE A 113 -18.52 -10.57 -34.26
CA ILE A 113 -17.56 -10.49 -33.14
C ILE A 113 -17.87 -9.28 -32.24
N TRP A 114 -18.15 -8.11 -32.83
CA TRP A 114 -18.49 -6.91 -32.06
C TRP A 114 -19.87 -7.00 -31.39
N LYS A 115 -20.84 -7.70 -32.00
CA LYS A 115 -22.13 -8.02 -31.37
C LYS A 115 -22.00 -9.03 -30.23
N SER A 116 -21.16 -10.04 -30.38
CA SER A 116 -20.89 -11.06 -29.35
C SER A 116 -20.19 -10.44 -28.12
N LEU A 117 -19.26 -9.51 -28.33
CA LEU A 117 -18.62 -8.76 -27.24
C LEU A 117 -19.57 -7.76 -26.55
N GLY A 118 -20.48 -7.14 -27.29
CA GLY A 118 -21.53 -6.27 -26.73
C GLY A 118 -22.57 -7.03 -25.90
N SER A 119 -22.81 -8.31 -26.21
CA SER A 119 -23.73 -9.17 -25.46
C SER A 119 -23.19 -9.72 -24.13
N MET A 120 -21.92 -9.42 -23.80
CA MET A 120 -21.30 -9.71 -22.50
C MET A 120 -21.07 -8.45 -21.65
N SER A 121 -21.54 -7.28 -22.11
CA SER A 121 -21.64 -6.14 -21.20
C SER A 121 -22.72 -6.46 -20.17
N PRO A 122 -22.43 -6.40 -18.85
CA PRO A 122 -23.49 -6.51 -17.86
C PRO A 122 -24.54 -5.45 -18.18
N GLU A 123 -25.82 -5.81 -18.12
CA GLU A 123 -26.94 -4.91 -18.37
C GLU A 123 -26.73 -3.61 -17.57
N GLU A 124 -26.44 -2.52 -18.29
CA GLU A 124 -26.09 -1.19 -17.73
C GLU A 124 -27.23 -0.52 -16.95
N ASN A 125 -28.35 -1.22 -16.74
CA ASN A 125 -29.52 -0.70 -16.04
C ASN A 125 -29.62 -1.11 -14.56
N GLU A 126 -28.75 -1.97 -14.03
CA GLU A 126 -28.71 -2.24 -12.57
C GLU A 126 -27.40 -1.80 -11.89
N ALA A 127 -26.34 -1.55 -12.67
CA ALA A 127 -25.06 -1.05 -12.17
C ALA A 127 -25.02 0.47 -12.03
N SER A 128 -25.77 1.21 -12.86
CA SER A 128 -25.82 2.68 -12.77
C SER A 128 -26.58 3.16 -11.53
N GLU A 129 -27.65 2.47 -11.13
CA GLU A 129 -28.37 2.77 -9.88
C GLU A 129 -27.53 2.47 -8.62
N ASN A 130 -26.69 1.44 -8.66
CA ASN A 130 -25.77 1.10 -7.55
C ASN A 130 -24.55 2.03 -7.47
N VAL A 131 -24.06 2.58 -8.59
CA VAL A 131 -22.94 3.53 -8.56
C VAL A 131 -23.38 4.88 -7.98
N GLU A 132 -24.62 5.31 -8.22
CA GLU A 132 -25.21 6.51 -7.61
C GLU A 132 -25.56 6.30 -6.12
N ALA A 133 -25.89 5.08 -5.69
CA ALA A 133 -26.22 4.75 -4.30
C ALA A 133 -24.99 4.60 -3.38
N VAL A 134 -23.78 4.34 -3.92
CA VAL A 134 -22.53 4.27 -3.13
C VAL A 134 -22.07 5.64 -2.61
N TYR A 135 -22.72 6.73 -3.05
CA TYR A 135 -22.60 8.05 -2.43
C TYR A 135 -23.49 8.23 -1.18
N GLU A 136 -23.92 7.14 -0.52
CA GLU A 136 -24.32 7.20 0.88
C GLU A 136 -23.24 8.00 1.62
N GLU A 137 -23.59 9.21 2.07
CA GLU A 137 -22.67 10.18 2.65
C GLU A 137 -21.79 9.46 3.66
N ALA A 138 -20.54 9.18 3.27
CA ALA A 138 -19.63 8.42 4.09
C ALA A 138 -19.64 9.05 5.48
N ASN A 139 -20.02 8.26 6.48
CA ASN A 139 -20.36 8.74 7.82
C ASN A 139 -19.34 9.80 8.26
N ALA A 140 -19.78 10.91 8.87
CA ALA A 140 -18.93 12.10 9.02
C ALA A 140 -17.56 11.79 9.65
N ASN A 141 -17.54 10.82 10.58
CA ASN A 141 -16.36 10.39 11.34
C ASN A 141 -15.57 9.25 10.66
N GLU A 142 -16.10 8.61 9.63
CA GLU A 142 -15.43 7.53 8.91
C GLU A 142 -14.49 8.08 7.83
N ILE A 143 -13.29 7.51 7.79
CA ILE A 143 -12.33 7.68 6.70
C ILE A 143 -12.58 6.55 5.71
N PRO A 144 -13.12 6.82 4.50
CA PRO A 144 -13.51 5.76 3.57
C PRO A 144 -12.38 4.76 3.29
N PHE A 145 -11.14 5.25 3.08
CA PHE A 145 -9.96 4.42 2.82
C PHE A 145 -9.60 3.49 3.99
N GLU A 146 -10.06 3.78 5.21
CA GLU A 146 -9.86 2.86 6.33
C GLU A 146 -10.91 1.76 6.42
N VAL A 147 -12.04 1.88 5.70
CA VAL A 147 -13.15 0.93 5.70
C VAL A 147 -13.38 0.43 4.27
N MET A 148 -12.30 -0.03 3.62
CA MET A 148 -12.33 -0.49 2.22
C MET A 148 -13.31 -1.64 1.99
N GLU A 149 -13.62 -2.43 3.01
CA GLU A 149 -14.63 -3.50 2.96
C GLU A 149 -16.03 -2.97 2.63
N LYS A 150 -16.33 -1.71 3.02
CA LYS A 150 -17.63 -1.05 2.79
C LYS A 150 -17.70 -0.33 1.44
N TYR A 151 -16.65 0.41 1.07
CA TYR A 151 -16.66 1.29 -0.11
C TYR A 151 -15.92 0.70 -1.32
N GLY A 152 -15.22 -0.42 -1.17
CA GLY A 152 -14.27 -0.94 -2.15
C GLY A 152 -12.96 -0.14 -2.19
N PHE A 153 -11.90 -0.72 -2.77
CA PHE A 153 -10.56 -0.11 -2.77
C PHE A 153 -10.52 1.24 -3.51
N ILE A 154 -10.92 1.28 -4.78
CA ILE A 154 -10.82 2.50 -5.61
C ILE A 154 -11.74 3.62 -5.11
N PRO A 155 -13.05 3.39 -4.85
CA PRO A 155 -13.92 4.46 -4.37
C PRO A 155 -13.49 5.00 -3.01
N SER A 156 -13.04 4.12 -2.10
CA SER A 156 -12.56 4.54 -0.77
C SER A 156 -11.37 5.50 -0.83
N PHE A 157 -10.46 5.29 -1.78
CA PHE A 157 -9.32 6.17 -2.01
C PHE A 157 -9.77 7.56 -2.47
N PHE A 158 -10.56 7.64 -3.54
CA PHE A 158 -11.03 8.92 -4.09
C PHE A 158 -11.98 9.66 -3.14
N LEU A 159 -12.84 8.95 -2.40
CA LEU A 159 -13.69 9.57 -1.38
C LEU A 159 -12.86 10.16 -0.24
N THR A 160 -11.76 9.52 0.15
CA THR A 160 -10.84 10.05 1.17
C THR A 160 -10.11 11.28 0.65
N VAL A 161 -9.57 11.24 -0.58
CA VAL A 161 -8.96 12.40 -1.24
C VAL A 161 -9.94 13.57 -1.30
N LYS A 162 -11.18 13.32 -1.74
CA LYS A 162 -12.26 14.31 -1.79
C LYS A 162 -12.53 14.91 -0.42
N LYS A 163 -12.69 14.10 0.64
CA LYS A 163 -12.92 14.57 2.01
C LYS A 163 -11.75 15.44 2.52
N VAL A 164 -10.50 15.01 2.30
CA VAL A 164 -9.31 15.76 2.74
C VAL A 164 -9.23 17.12 2.04
N ILE A 165 -9.48 17.17 0.73
CA ILE A 165 -9.35 18.41 -0.06
C ILE A 165 -10.54 19.35 0.17
N MET A 166 -11.76 18.84 0.18
CA MET A 166 -12.97 19.67 0.24
C MET A 166 -13.37 20.07 1.66
N SER A 167 -13.08 19.22 2.65
CA SER A 167 -13.49 19.44 4.05
C SER A 167 -12.37 19.11 5.05
N PRO A 168 -11.15 19.67 4.90
CA PRO A 168 -9.99 19.29 5.72
C PRO A 168 -10.22 19.53 7.22
N THR A 169 -10.87 20.64 7.58
CA THR A 169 -11.10 20.98 8.99
C THR A 169 -11.94 19.93 9.71
N THR A 170 -13.07 19.52 9.14
CA THR A 170 -13.94 18.48 9.69
C THR A 170 -13.22 17.14 9.69
N PHE A 171 -12.58 16.78 8.56
CA PHE A 171 -11.87 15.52 8.40
C PHE A 171 -10.82 15.29 9.50
N PHE A 172 -9.95 16.28 9.77
CA PHE A 172 -8.89 16.13 10.77
C PHE A 172 -9.36 16.32 12.21
N LYS A 173 -10.43 17.08 12.44
CA LYS A 173 -11.01 17.28 13.77
C LYS A 173 -11.66 15.99 14.30
N ASP A 174 -12.41 15.30 13.45
CA ASP A 174 -13.22 14.15 13.84
C ASP A 174 -12.50 12.80 13.57
N MET A 175 -11.25 12.87 13.11
CA MET A 175 -10.43 11.71 12.78
C MET A 175 -10.16 10.80 14.00
N PRO A 176 -10.49 9.50 13.94
CA PRO A 176 -10.10 8.56 14.99
C PRO A 176 -8.59 8.29 14.95
N LEU A 177 -7.97 8.04 16.10
CA LEU A 177 -6.53 7.78 16.23
C LEU A 177 -6.24 6.28 16.31
N ASN A 178 -6.34 5.56 15.18
CA ASN A 178 -6.27 4.08 15.15
C ASN A 178 -5.21 3.53 14.18
N GLY A 179 -4.13 2.95 14.72
CA GLY A 179 -3.01 2.42 13.95
C GLY A 179 -2.25 3.44 13.09
N TYR A 180 -1.26 2.92 12.37
CA TYR A 180 -0.38 3.66 11.46
C TYR A 180 -0.42 3.11 10.01
N LEU A 181 -0.82 1.84 9.83
CA LEU A 181 -0.68 1.14 8.56
C LEU A 181 -1.61 1.69 7.48
N LYS A 182 -2.91 1.86 7.77
CA LYS A 182 -3.88 2.39 6.80
C LYS A 182 -3.50 3.81 6.29
N PRO A 183 -3.18 4.79 7.15
CA PRO A 183 -2.70 6.10 6.69
C PRO A 183 -1.39 6.02 5.90
N LEU A 184 -0.46 5.14 6.30
CA LEU A 184 0.79 4.92 5.56
C LEU A 184 0.53 4.36 4.15
N LEU A 185 -0.35 3.37 4.02
CA LEU A 185 -0.73 2.79 2.72
C LEU A 185 -1.40 3.83 1.82
N PHE A 186 -2.27 4.68 2.38
CA PHE A 186 -2.88 5.79 1.65
C PHE A 186 -1.82 6.72 1.04
N MET A 187 -0.87 7.16 1.88
CA MET A 187 0.23 8.01 1.45
C MET A 187 1.12 7.28 0.43
N LEU A 188 1.41 5.99 0.63
CA LEU A 188 2.23 5.20 -0.29
C LEU A 188 1.60 5.11 -1.69
N ILE A 189 0.28 4.91 -1.78
CA ILE A 189 -0.44 4.90 -3.07
C ILE A 189 -0.28 6.25 -3.78
N ILE A 190 -0.43 7.37 -3.04
CA ILE A 190 -0.22 8.71 -3.60
C ILE A 190 1.21 8.87 -4.12
N MET A 191 2.21 8.44 -3.35
CA MET A 191 3.61 8.53 -3.76
C MET A 191 3.91 7.70 -5.02
N ILE A 192 3.30 6.52 -5.15
CA ILE A 192 3.43 5.69 -6.35
C ILE A 192 2.78 6.39 -7.55
N ILE A 193 1.56 6.90 -7.41
CA ILE A 193 0.87 7.65 -8.48
C ILE A 193 1.71 8.86 -8.90
N GLN A 194 2.24 9.62 -7.95
CA GLN A 194 3.10 10.77 -8.21
C GLN A 194 4.38 10.37 -8.96
N SER A 195 5.04 9.30 -8.52
CA SER A 195 6.28 8.83 -9.15
C SER A 195 6.05 8.39 -10.60
N ILE A 196 4.94 7.69 -10.86
CA ILE A 196 4.56 7.28 -12.22
C ILE A 196 4.24 8.51 -13.08
N CYS A 197 3.41 9.44 -12.59
CA CYS A 197 3.06 10.65 -13.34
C CYS A 197 4.30 11.50 -13.64
N SER A 198 5.14 11.75 -12.64
CA SER A 198 6.40 12.50 -12.79
C SER A 198 7.30 11.86 -13.86
N TYR A 199 7.48 10.54 -13.81
CA TYR A 199 8.26 9.83 -14.83
C TYR A 199 7.68 9.96 -16.23
N ILE A 200 6.36 9.84 -16.40
CA ILE A 200 5.69 10.03 -17.69
C ILE A 200 5.95 11.45 -18.21
N TRP A 201 5.86 12.48 -17.37
CA TRP A 201 6.10 13.87 -17.77
C TRP A 201 7.55 14.13 -18.15
N THR A 202 8.50 13.50 -17.46
CA THR A 202 9.92 13.54 -17.80
C THR A 202 10.19 12.87 -19.15
N LEU A 203 9.63 11.67 -19.40
CA LEU A 203 9.75 10.99 -20.69
C LEU A 203 9.13 11.79 -21.85
N SER A 204 8.04 12.52 -21.56
CA SER A 204 7.38 13.39 -22.54
C SER A 204 8.20 14.63 -22.89
N GLY A 205 9.28 14.93 -22.13
CA GLY A 205 10.06 16.16 -22.24
C GLY A 205 9.33 17.41 -21.74
N LEU A 206 8.19 17.26 -21.06
CA LEU A 206 7.41 18.38 -20.52
C LEU A 206 8.00 18.93 -19.21
N VAL A 207 8.69 18.08 -18.46
CA VAL A 207 9.39 18.43 -17.22
C VAL A 207 10.83 17.97 -17.36
N SER A 208 11.77 18.83 -16.97
CA SER A 208 13.19 18.48 -16.99
C SER A 208 13.53 17.61 -15.78
N ASP A 209 14.30 16.54 -16.01
CA ASP A 209 14.86 15.75 -14.91
C ASP A 209 15.94 16.57 -14.19
N MET A 210 15.63 17.02 -12.97
CA MET A 210 16.59 17.74 -12.12
C MET A 210 17.42 16.79 -11.24
N GLY A 211 17.16 15.48 -11.28
CA GLY A 211 17.86 14.49 -10.47
C GLY A 211 19.38 14.50 -10.66
N PRO A 212 19.89 14.41 -11.89
CA PRO A 212 21.33 14.47 -12.17
C PRO A 212 21.99 15.77 -11.70
N GLN A 213 21.29 16.90 -11.84
CA GLN A 213 21.78 18.22 -11.42
C GLN A 213 21.89 18.32 -9.90
N ILE A 214 20.92 17.80 -9.16
CA ILE A 214 20.98 17.75 -7.69
C ILE A 214 22.08 16.79 -7.23
N GLY A 215 22.26 15.65 -7.91
CA GLY A 215 23.33 14.69 -7.62
C GLY A 215 24.72 15.30 -7.75
N GLU A 216 24.98 16.03 -8.84
CA GLU A 216 26.23 16.76 -9.06
C GLU A 216 26.46 17.89 -8.04
N MET A 217 25.40 18.59 -7.61
CA MET A 217 25.52 19.62 -6.56
C MET A 217 25.89 19.04 -5.19
N LEU A 218 25.43 17.82 -4.88
CA LEU A 218 25.72 17.14 -3.62
C LEU A 218 27.11 16.47 -3.65
N ASP A 219 27.49 15.91 -4.78
CA ASP A 219 28.78 15.28 -5.00
C ASP A 219 29.26 15.52 -6.44
N PRO A 220 30.25 16.42 -6.65
CA PRO A 220 30.82 16.69 -7.97
C PRO A 220 31.43 15.47 -8.65
N SER A 221 31.72 14.38 -7.93
CA SER A 221 32.20 13.13 -8.54
C SER A 221 31.10 12.35 -9.27
N MET A 222 29.83 12.73 -9.06
CA MET A 222 28.66 12.17 -9.77
C MET A 222 28.46 12.78 -11.17
N SER A 223 29.23 13.80 -11.55
CA SER A 223 29.15 14.44 -12.87
C SER A 223 29.87 13.60 -13.94
N GLY A 224 29.16 12.66 -14.58
CA GLY A 224 29.71 11.96 -15.76
C GLY A 224 29.13 10.58 -16.06
N ASP A 225 28.81 9.79 -15.03
CA ASP A 225 28.23 8.44 -15.19
C ASP A 225 26.69 8.43 -15.29
N ALA A 226 26.07 9.60 -15.16
CA ALA A 226 24.62 9.79 -15.09
C ALA A 226 23.84 9.37 -16.35
N ALA A 227 24.50 9.32 -17.52
CA ALA A 227 23.85 8.97 -18.80
C ALA A 227 23.71 7.46 -19.05
N ALA A 228 24.56 6.61 -18.45
CA ALA A 228 24.52 5.15 -18.66
C ALA A 228 23.69 4.40 -17.60
N ILE A 229 23.47 5.02 -16.44
CA ILE A 229 22.56 4.56 -15.38
C ILE A 229 21.07 4.76 -15.81
N GLN A 230 20.84 5.42 -16.94
CA GLN A 230 19.66 6.24 -17.21
C GLN A 230 18.35 5.52 -17.57
N SER A 231 18.32 4.22 -17.93
CA SER A 231 17.04 3.54 -18.20
C SER A 231 16.68 2.48 -17.16
N ASN A 232 17.57 1.52 -16.90
CA ASN A 232 17.24 0.39 -16.02
C ASN A 232 17.29 0.75 -14.53
N ALA A 233 18.22 1.61 -14.12
CA ALA A 233 18.29 2.04 -12.72
C ALA A 233 17.25 3.11 -12.39
N ALA A 234 16.85 3.95 -13.35
CA ALA A 234 15.77 4.93 -13.18
C ALA A 234 14.44 4.24 -12.84
N ILE A 235 14.08 3.17 -13.56
CA ILE A 235 12.87 2.38 -13.29
C ILE A 235 12.93 1.72 -11.90
N LEU A 236 14.11 1.19 -11.51
CA LEU A 236 14.30 0.59 -10.20
C LEU A 236 14.21 1.63 -9.07
N LEU A 237 14.77 2.83 -9.27
CA LEU A 237 14.67 3.96 -8.34
C LEU A 237 13.23 4.44 -8.18
N ILE A 238 12.45 4.52 -9.27
CA ILE A 238 11.02 4.86 -9.22
C ILE A 238 10.23 3.84 -8.39
N LEU A 239 10.59 2.56 -8.46
CA LEU A 239 9.91 1.54 -7.67
C LEU A 239 10.32 1.60 -6.19
N ILE A 240 11.59 1.81 -5.88
CA ILE A 240 12.10 1.79 -4.50
C ILE A 240 11.80 3.09 -3.74
N TYR A 241 11.85 4.23 -4.42
CA TYR A 241 11.76 5.55 -3.81
C TYR A 241 10.47 5.77 -3.00
N PRO A 242 9.26 5.41 -3.47
CA PRO A 242 8.03 5.54 -2.68
C PRO A 242 8.08 4.78 -1.35
N PHE A 243 8.75 3.62 -1.31
CA PHE A 243 8.89 2.83 -0.08
C PHE A 243 9.91 3.45 0.87
N VAL A 244 11.03 3.95 0.35
CA VAL A 244 12.01 4.69 1.16
C VAL A 244 11.38 5.96 1.72
N ALA A 245 10.63 6.72 0.92
CA ALA A 245 9.90 7.90 1.35
C ALA A 245 8.83 7.56 2.41
N ALA A 246 8.09 6.45 2.21
CA ALA A 246 7.14 5.95 3.20
C ALA A 246 7.82 5.54 4.52
N ALA A 247 9.01 4.95 4.48
CA ALA A 247 9.79 4.68 5.70
C ALA A 247 10.27 5.99 6.35
N ALA A 248 10.74 6.94 5.54
CA ALA A 248 11.23 8.25 6.00
C ALA A 248 10.13 9.12 6.61
N ILE A 249 8.84 8.86 6.31
CA ILE A 249 7.74 9.65 6.89
C ILE A 249 7.65 9.50 8.41
N PHE A 250 8.12 8.38 8.98
CA PHE A 250 8.17 8.17 10.42
C PHE A 250 9.11 9.16 11.12
N PRO A 251 10.43 9.23 10.80
CA PRO A 251 11.30 10.22 11.40
C PRO A 251 10.88 11.66 11.05
N ILE A 252 10.34 11.94 9.85
CA ILE A 252 9.84 13.28 9.48
C ILE A 252 8.66 13.71 10.37
N ALA A 253 7.67 12.83 10.53
CA ALA A 253 6.56 13.06 11.47
C ALA A 253 7.07 13.16 12.91
N GLY A 254 8.13 12.42 13.26
CA GLY A 254 8.75 12.42 14.59
C GLY A 254 9.36 13.77 14.92
N ILE A 255 10.18 14.30 14.01
CA ILE A 255 10.77 15.64 14.12
C ILE A 255 9.67 16.69 14.23
N THR A 256 8.66 16.62 13.37
CA THR A 256 7.51 17.54 13.42
C THR A 256 6.76 17.44 14.74
N HIS A 257 6.58 16.24 15.27
CA HIS A 257 5.94 16.02 16.56
C HIS A 257 6.76 16.58 17.73
N ILE A 258 8.09 16.40 17.72
CA ILE A 258 8.98 17.00 18.72
C ILE A 258 8.86 18.53 18.67
N MET A 259 8.85 19.13 17.48
CA MET A 259 8.65 20.58 17.35
C MET A 259 7.28 21.01 17.88
N LEU A 260 6.21 20.27 17.56
CA LEU A 260 4.88 20.52 18.12
C LEU A 260 4.89 20.42 19.66
N LEU A 261 5.61 19.47 20.25
CA LEU A 261 5.75 19.36 21.70
C LEU A 261 6.50 20.56 22.29
N THR A 262 7.58 21.01 21.64
CA THR A 262 8.35 22.20 22.07
C THR A 262 7.48 23.45 22.18
N PHE A 263 6.49 23.61 21.29
CA PHE A 263 5.55 24.73 21.30
C PHE A 263 4.23 24.46 22.05
N GLY A 264 4.11 23.36 22.79
CA GLY A 264 2.91 23.01 23.53
C GLY A 264 1.70 22.75 22.62
N ALA A 265 1.92 22.08 21.50
CA ALA A 265 0.94 21.81 20.45
C ALA A 265 0.86 20.33 20.05
N GLY A 266 1.55 19.42 20.76
CA GLY A 266 1.63 17.99 20.45
C GLY A 266 0.89 17.07 21.43
N GLU A 267 -0.08 17.57 22.20
CA GLU A 267 -0.66 16.84 23.34
C GLU A 267 -1.47 15.60 22.95
N ARG A 268 -1.96 15.50 21.70
CA ARG A 268 -2.74 14.34 21.22
C ARG A 268 -1.86 13.21 20.69
N GLY A 269 -0.55 13.27 20.99
CA GLY A 269 0.41 12.21 20.75
C GLY A 269 0.95 12.15 19.33
N TYR A 270 1.96 11.29 19.15
CA TYR A 270 2.65 11.11 17.89
C TYR A 270 1.72 10.60 16.79
N GLN A 271 0.79 9.70 17.13
CA GLN A 271 -0.15 9.12 16.18
C GLN A 271 -1.04 10.17 15.50
N ALA A 272 -1.49 11.18 16.24
CA ALA A 272 -2.21 12.32 15.65
C ALA A 272 -1.33 13.07 14.64
N THR A 273 -0.07 13.33 14.97
CA THR A 273 0.87 13.98 14.05
C THR A 273 1.11 13.14 12.81
N PHE A 274 1.37 11.83 12.96
CA PHE A 274 1.61 10.94 11.84
C PHE A 274 0.42 10.84 10.88
N ARG A 275 -0.79 10.71 11.42
CA ARG A 275 -2.02 10.67 10.61
C ARG A 275 -2.27 12.00 9.90
N ALA A 276 -2.07 13.13 10.58
CA ALA A 276 -2.12 14.44 9.94
C ALA A 276 -1.10 14.55 8.80
N THR A 277 0.16 14.15 9.04
CA THR A 277 1.22 14.17 8.03
C THR A 277 0.83 13.36 6.80
N THR A 278 0.51 12.08 6.97
CA THR A 278 0.22 11.15 5.87
C THR A 278 -1.00 11.52 5.04
N TYR A 279 -2.13 11.87 5.67
CA TYR A 279 -3.32 12.28 4.92
C TYR A 279 -3.17 13.65 4.24
N SER A 280 -2.28 14.53 4.74
CA SER A 280 -2.04 15.83 4.10
C SER A 280 -1.37 15.73 2.73
N TYR A 281 -0.86 14.55 2.34
CA TYR A 281 -0.37 14.28 0.99
C TYR A 281 -1.48 14.12 -0.05
N ALA A 282 -2.75 14.02 0.34
CA ALA A 282 -3.87 13.84 -0.60
C ALA A 282 -3.87 14.79 -1.82
N PRO A 283 -3.53 16.10 -1.69
CA PRO A 283 -3.51 17.02 -2.83
C PRO A 283 -2.43 16.71 -3.87
N LEU A 284 -1.43 15.88 -3.55
CA LEU A 284 -0.41 15.47 -4.53
C LEU A 284 -1.00 14.63 -5.66
N VAL A 285 -2.25 14.15 -5.55
CA VAL A 285 -2.98 13.55 -6.67
C VAL A 285 -3.09 14.49 -7.89
N PHE A 286 -2.95 15.81 -7.69
CA PHE A 286 -2.94 16.78 -8.78
C PHE A 286 -1.72 16.62 -9.72
N CYS A 287 -0.71 15.81 -9.37
CA CYS A 287 0.40 15.43 -10.25
C CYS A 287 -0.01 14.83 -11.60
N MET A 288 -1.27 14.39 -11.75
CA MET A 288 -1.83 13.97 -13.05
C MET A 288 -1.90 15.11 -14.08
N VAL A 289 -1.81 16.37 -13.65
CA VAL A 289 -1.69 17.51 -14.55
C VAL A 289 -0.19 17.83 -14.73
N PRO A 290 0.37 17.76 -15.95
CA PRO A 290 1.78 18.03 -16.17
C PRO A 290 2.14 19.48 -15.80
N VAL A 291 3.39 19.69 -15.39
CA VAL A 291 4.00 21.00 -15.05
C VAL A 291 3.37 21.69 -13.83
N VAL A 292 2.08 22.03 -13.89
CA VAL A 292 1.38 22.80 -12.85
C VAL A 292 0.84 21.93 -11.72
N GLY A 293 0.55 20.65 -11.99
CA GLY A 293 -0.09 19.76 -11.04
C GLY A 293 0.74 19.48 -9.79
N GLU A 294 2.06 19.31 -9.95
CA GLU A 294 2.98 19.09 -8.84
C GLU A 294 3.13 20.34 -7.96
N MET A 295 3.25 21.52 -8.55
CA MET A 295 3.28 22.78 -7.81
C MET A 295 1.97 23.03 -7.05
N LEU A 296 0.82 22.86 -7.72
CA LEU A 296 -0.48 23.04 -7.07
C LEU A 296 -0.69 22.02 -5.94
N GLY A 297 -0.34 20.76 -6.20
CA GLY A 297 -0.44 19.68 -5.21
C GLY A 297 0.41 19.96 -3.97
N THR A 298 1.68 20.34 -4.15
CA THR A 298 2.60 20.63 -3.03
C THR A 298 2.15 21.83 -2.21
N MET A 299 1.73 22.92 -2.86
CA MET A 299 1.18 24.10 -2.16
C MET A 299 -0.09 23.75 -1.38
N ALA A 300 -1.01 23.00 -1.99
CA ALA A 300 -2.23 22.56 -1.32
C ALA A 300 -1.95 21.60 -0.16
N ALA A 301 -1.00 20.67 -0.32
CA ALA A 301 -0.56 19.75 0.73
C ALA A 301 0.05 20.49 1.92
N PHE A 302 0.85 21.53 1.66
CA PHE A 302 1.41 22.39 2.70
C PHE A 302 0.30 23.10 3.49
N VAL A 303 -0.65 23.75 2.83
CA VAL A 303 -1.80 24.40 3.50
C VAL A 303 -2.62 23.38 4.29
N ILE A 304 -2.91 22.23 3.70
CA ILE A 304 -3.68 21.16 4.36
C ILE A 304 -2.93 20.61 5.57
N SER A 305 -1.60 20.49 5.53
CA SER A 305 -0.82 20.06 6.70
C SER A 305 -0.96 21.00 7.89
N ILE A 306 -0.96 22.31 7.66
CA ILE A 306 -1.20 23.31 8.71
C ILE A 306 -2.60 23.13 9.31
N ILE A 307 -3.61 22.97 8.45
CA ILE A 307 -5.01 22.73 8.88
C ILE A 307 -5.10 21.40 9.65
N ALA A 308 -4.39 20.36 9.19
CA ALA A 308 -4.38 19.04 9.78
C ALA A 308 -3.82 19.07 11.19
N TYR A 309 -2.60 19.59 11.38
CA TYR A 309 -1.99 19.68 12.71
C TYR A 309 -2.83 20.54 13.65
N LYS A 310 -3.33 21.69 13.18
CA LYS A 310 -4.16 22.60 13.98
C LYS A 310 -5.41 21.90 14.52
N ASN A 311 -6.14 21.17 13.67
CA ASN A 311 -7.41 20.55 14.06
C ASN A 311 -7.21 19.21 14.78
N ILE A 312 -6.25 18.37 14.34
CA ILE A 312 -6.04 17.06 14.98
C ILE A 312 -5.36 17.17 16.34
N GLN A 313 -4.52 18.19 16.56
CA GLN A 313 -3.88 18.45 17.86
C GLN A 313 -4.71 19.38 18.74
N ASN A 314 -5.82 19.93 18.23
CA ASN A 314 -6.65 20.92 18.91
C ASN A 314 -5.84 22.10 19.47
N THR A 315 -5.08 22.76 18.58
CA THR A 315 -4.13 23.81 18.93
C THR A 315 -4.34 25.07 18.08
N SER A 316 -3.49 26.08 18.24
CA SER A 316 -3.55 27.32 17.45
C SER A 316 -2.66 27.27 16.21
N PHE A 317 -3.05 28.01 15.17
CA PHE A 317 -2.28 28.13 13.94
C PHE A 317 -0.86 28.65 14.18
N LEU A 318 -0.70 29.62 15.09
CA LEU A 318 0.61 30.18 15.42
C LEU A 318 1.59 29.10 15.91
N ARG A 319 1.15 28.24 16.85
CA ARG A 319 2.00 27.16 17.37
C ARG A 319 2.37 26.15 16.28
N VAL A 320 1.43 25.82 15.40
CA VAL A 320 1.68 24.92 14.26
C VAL A 320 2.70 25.52 13.29
N VAL A 321 2.50 26.76 12.87
CA VAL A 321 3.41 27.43 11.93
C VAL A 321 4.82 27.54 12.52
N LEU A 322 4.95 27.94 13.79
CA LEU A 322 6.24 27.96 14.48
C LEU A 322 6.89 26.57 14.51
N SER A 323 6.11 25.52 14.74
CA SER A 323 6.60 24.14 14.77
C SER A 323 7.11 23.64 13.41
N ILE A 324 6.47 24.06 12.32
CA ILE A 324 6.88 23.68 10.95
C ILE A 324 8.09 24.50 10.48
N VAL A 325 8.15 25.79 10.82
CA VAL A 325 9.22 26.69 10.38
C VAL A 325 10.52 26.47 11.16
N MET A 326 10.44 26.17 12.46
CA MET A 326 11.63 25.96 13.29
C MET A 326 12.65 24.94 12.77
N PRO A 327 12.28 23.71 12.34
CA PRO A 327 13.26 22.76 11.84
C PRO A 327 14.00 23.29 10.61
N ILE A 328 13.34 24.08 9.77
CA ILE A 328 13.96 24.74 8.60
C ILE A 328 14.97 25.79 9.06
N VAL A 329 14.59 26.64 10.02
CA VAL A 329 15.50 27.65 10.59
C VAL A 329 16.72 26.98 11.23
N LEU A 330 16.52 25.94 12.03
CA LEU A 330 17.61 25.18 12.65
C LEU A 330 18.54 24.59 11.60
N LEU A 331 18.00 23.99 10.54
CA LEU A 331 18.78 23.45 9.43
C LEU A 331 19.66 24.52 8.77
N PHE A 332 19.11 25.69 8.45
CA PHE A 332 19.89 26.78 7.86
C PHE A 332 20.95 27.34 8.81
N THR A 333 20.66 27.45 10.11
CA THR A 333 21.65 27.91 11.10
C THR A 333 22.82 26.94 11.24
N ILE A 334 22.55 25.63 11.31
CA ILE A 334 23.58 24.59 11.39
C ILE A 334 24.42 24.58 10.11
N PHE A 335 23.78 24.66 8.95
CA PHE A 335 24.47 24.71 7.66
C PHE A 335 25.38 25.94 7.52
N GLY A 336 24.90 27.12 7.93
CA GLY A 336 25.69 28.35 7.94
C GLY A 336 26.89 28.27 8.90
N LEU A 337 26.71 27.70 10.09
CA LEU A 337 27.80 27.45 11.04
C LEU A 337 28.83 26.47 10.47
N PHE A 338 28.39 25.40 9.82
CA PHE A 338 29.28 24.43 9.18
C PHE A 338 30.15 25.07 8.10
N ILE A 339 29.55 25.88 7.21
CA ILE A 339 30.30 26.62 6.18
C ILE A 339 31.29 27.59 6.83
N GLY A 340 30.89 28.31 7.87
CA GLY A 340 31.74 29.28 8.57
C GLY A 340 32.93 28.63 9.28
N LEU A 341 32.73 27.46 9.90
CA LEU A 341 33.79 26.68 10.55
C LEU A 341 34.76 26.05 9.54
N ASN A 342 34.30 25.80 8.31
CA ASN A 342 35.10 25.16 7.26
C ASN A 342 35.79 26.18 6.32
N GLN A 343 35.71 27.48 6.61
CA GLN A 343 36.53 28.48 5.94
C GLN A 343 37.98 28.38 6.47
N PRO A 344 39.01 28.27 5.62
CA PRO A 344 40.39 28.38 6.08
C PRO A 344 40.58 29.78 6.66
N THR A 345 40.92 29.84 7.95
CA THR A 345 41.34 31.09 8.58
C THR A 345 42.68 31.49 7.96
N LEU A 346 42.71 32.65 7.29
CA LEU A 346 43.90 33.24 6.68
C LEU A 346 44.89 33.74 7.74
#